data_AF-A0ABD5MIS2-F1
#
_entry.id   AF-A0ABD5MIS2-F1
#
_cell.length_a   1.000
_cell.length_b   1.000
_cell.length_c   1.000
_cell.angle_alpha   90.00
_cell.angle_beta   90.00
_cell.angle_gamma   90.00
#
_symmetry.space_group_name_H-M   'P 1'
#
loop_
_entity.id
_entity.type
_entity.pdbx_description
1 polymer ?
#
loop_
_entity_poly.entity_id
_entity_poly.type
_entity_poly.pdbx_seq_one_letter_code
_entity_poly.pdbx_strand_id
1 'polypeptide(L)'
;MAFESITIPTAVASLAAAALAVLVAYLRGRTKKARNAIIDLETAFREFIREELDLVGVSPAQAELSRAELESALTSALDGYHPTEDSPVDVRVWDGRHFAPAPEALDSLATIGRVLETMPYRPARFDCENFAGFYWSFAPLIFGVNTVALVNDTSAGHAYNLIVDAEGGIHVYEPQDAVFLELGETYNDVTYSLAHGEVTF
;
A
#
# COMPACT_ATOMS: atom_id res chain seq x y z
N MET A 1 10.83 -10.65 32.46
CA MET A 1 11.02 -10.16 31.08
C MET A 1 11.72 -8.82 31.17
N ALA A 2 13.01 -8.78 30.84
CA ALA A 2 13.70 -7.53 30.63
C ALA A 2 13.22 -6.99 29.28
N PHE A 3 12.71 -5.76 29.24
CA PHE A 3 12.46 -5.09 27.98
C PHE A 3 13.84 -4.78 27.39
N GLU A 4 14.20 -5.48 26.30
CA GLU A 4 15.33 -5.04 25.49
C GLU A 4 15.06 -3.60 25.06
N SER A 5 16.05 -2.73 25.25
CA SER A 5 15.95 -1.34 24.84
C SER A 5 15.72 -1.30 23.33
N ILE A 6 14.53 -0.89 22.91
CA ILE A 6 14.24 -0.61 21.51
C ILE A 6 15.15 0.54 21.09
N THR A 7 16.26 0.23 20.44
CA THR A 7 17.12 1.22 19.79
C THR A 7 16.45 1.59 18.48
N ILE A 8 15.66 2.66 18.53
CA ILE A 8 15.11 3.27 17.32
C ILE A 8 16.29 3.90 16.57
N PRO A 9 16.52 3.57 15.29
CA PRO A 9 17.55 4.23 14.49
C PRO A 9 17.38 5.76 14.58
N THR A 10 18.49 6.48 14.79
CA THR A 10 18.48 7.94 15.03
C THR A 10 17.72 8.71 13.96
N ALA A 11 17.73 8.20 12.72
CA ALA A 11 16.98 8.75 11.61
C ALA A 11 15.46 8.60 11.76
N VAL A 12 14.96 7.46 12.23
CA VAL A 12 13.53 7.24 12.52
C VAL A 12 13.05 8.16 13.65
N ALA A 13 13.88 8.35 14.69
CA ALA A 13 13.59 9.30 15.76
C ALA A 13 13.55 10.76 15.26
N SER A 14 14.41 11.10 14.30
CA SER A 14 14.49 12.42 13.69
C SER A 14 13.30 12.70 12.76
N LEU A 15 12.84 11.70 12.01
CA LEU A 15 11.64 11.78 11.17
C LEU A 15 10.36 11.89 12.00
N ALA A 16 10.25 11.12 13.09
CA ALA A 16 9.15 11.25 14.04
C ALA A 16 9.11 12.64 14.71
N ALA A 17 10.27 13.17 15.10
CA ALA A 17 10.38 14.52 15.67
C ALA A 17 10.00 15.60 14.65
N ALA A 18 10.40 15.44 13.38
CA ALA A 18 10.06 16.36 12.32
C ALA A 18 8.56 16.30 11.96
N ALA A 19 7.96 15.11 11.90
CA ALA A 19 6.51 14.93 11.72
C ALA A 19 5.71 15.60 12.84
N LEU A 20 6.15 15.44 14.09
CA LEU A 20 5.53 16.09 15.24
C LEU A 20 5.67 17.63 15.16
N ALA A 21 6.83 18.14 14.77
CA ALA A 21 7.06 19.59 14.61
C ALA A 21 6.18 20.19 13.51
N VAL A 22 6.00 19.46 12.40
CA VAL A 22 5.13 19.83 11.29
C VAL A 22 3.65 19.83 11.71
N LEU A 23 3.20 18.80 12.44
CA LEU A 23 1.85 18.72 13.01
C LEU A 23 1.58 19.92 13.95
N VAL A 24 2.53 20.25 14.83
CA VAL A 24 2.43 21.42 15.73
C VAL A 24 2.37 22.74 14.93
N ALA A 25 3.15 22.88 13.87
CA ALA A 25 3.13 24.06 13.01
C ALA A 25 1.82 24.22 12.24
N TYR A 26 1.22 23.11 11.81
CA TYR A 26 -0.09 23.05 11.17
C TYR A 26 -1.20 23.46 12.15
N LEU A 27 -1.23 22.86 13.36
CA LEU A 27 -2.19 23.19 14.42
C LEU A 27 -2.09 24.66 14.88
N ARG A 28 -0.95 25.31 14.68
CA ARG A 28 -0.73 26.74 14.97
C ARG A 28 -1.11 27.69 13.82
N GLY A 29 -1.75 27.21 12.75
CA GLY A 29 -2.32 28.05 11.71
C GLY A 29 -1.32 28.65 10.70
N ARG A 30 -0.08 28.17 10.63
CA ARG A 30 0.94 28.62 9.65
C ARG A 30 0.84 27.84 8.33
N THR A 31 -0.35 27.79 7.75
CA THR A 31 -0.77 26.79 6.75
C THR A 31 0.11 26.69 5.50
N LYS A 32 0.53 27.79 4.87
CA LYS A 32 1.42 27.71 3.67
C LYS A 32 2.84 27.21 3.99
N LYS A 33 3.46 27.73 5.06
CA LYS A 33 4.80 27.28 5.48
C LYS A 33 4.76 25.85 6.01
N ALA A 34 3.69 25.49 6.74
CA ALA A 34 3.46 24.14 7.21
C ALA A 34 3.27 23.17 6.04
N ARG A 35 2.49 23.54 5.00
CA ARG A 35 2.32 22.69 3.81
C ARG A 35 3.64 22.43 3.08
N ASN A 36 4.45 23.46 2.87
CA ASN A 36 5.76 23.26 2.24
C ASN A 36 6.68 22.41 3.14
N ALA A 37 6.68 22.65 4.45
CA ALA A 37 7.43 21.82 5.40
C ALA A 37 6.95 20.35 5.45
N ILE A 38 5.65 20.09 5.22
CA ILE A 38 5.11 18.72 5.05
C ILE A 38 5.74 18.09 3.80
N ILE A 39 5.73 18.80 2.67
CA ILE A 39 6.30 18.30 1.41
C ILE A 39 7.80 18.06 1.54
N ASP A 40 8.53 18.98 2.16
CA ASP A 40 9.97 18.85 2.39
C ASP A 40 10.27 17.67 3.33
N LEU A 41 9.46 17.48 4.38
CA LEU A 41 9.56 16.34 5.29
C LEU A 41 9.24 15.02 4.59
N GLU A 42 8.17 14.99 3.81
CA GLU A 42 7.77 13.83 3.01
C GLU A 42 8.90 13.44 2.05
N THR A 43 9.50 14.44 1.39
CA THR A 43 10.64 14.24 0.48
C THR A 43 11.85 13.68 1.24
N ALA A 44 12.21 14.28 2.37
CA ALA A 44 13.31 13.79 3.21
C ALA A 44 13.04 12.38 3.78
N PHE A 45 11.78 12.07 4.12
CA PHE A 45 11.37 10.73 4.54
C PHE A 45 11.52 9.72 3.40
N ARG A 46 11.04 10.06 2.19
CA ARG A 46 11.21 9.25 0.98
C ARG A 46 12.69 8.99 0.68
N GLU A 47 13.53 10.03 0.75
CA GLU A 47 14.98 9.91 0.54
C GLU A 47 15.64 9.01 1.58
N PHE A 48 15.33 9.22 2.87
CA PHE A 48 15.84 8.37 3.94
C PHE A 48 15.45 6.90 3.75
N ILE A 49 14.18 6.63 3.46
CA ILE A 49 13.69 5.27 3.23
C ILE A 49 14.38 4.65 2.02
N ARG A 50 14.65 5.42 0.96
CA ARG A 50 15.39 4.93 -0.20
C ARG A 50 16.83 4.57 0.13
N GLU A 51 17.52 5.40 0.91
CA GLU A 51 18.89 5.14 1.34
C GLU A 51 18.98 3.92 2.27
N GLU A 52 18.09 3.83 3.26
CA GLU A 52 18.12 2.77 4.25
C GLU A 52 17.70 1.41 3.68
N LEU A 53 16.76 1.41 2.71
CA LEU A 53 16.26 0.19 2.07
C LEU A 53 16.98 -0.16 0.76
N ASP A 54 18.08 0.53 0.43
CA ASP A 54 18.83 0.36 -0.83
C ASP A 54 17.94 0.38 -2.08
N LEU A 55 16.91 1.24 -2.08
CA LEU A 55 15.99 1.40 -3.20
C LEU A 55 16.66 2.30 -4.25
N VAL A 56 17.52 1.71 -5.08
CA VAL A 56 18.27 2.43 -6.12
C VAL A 56 17.36 2.78 -7.30
N GLY A 57 17.15 4.09 -7.51
CA GLY A 57 17.31 4.65 -8.86
C GLY A 57 16.08 5.06 -9.67
N VAL A 58 14.85 4.61 -9.41
CA VAL A 58 13.65 5.16 -10.10
C VAL A 58 12.42 4.96 -9.21
N SER A 59 11.52 5.95 -9.16
CA SER A 59 10.19 5.73 -8.57
C SER A 59 9.53 4.56 -9.30
N PRO A 60 9.04 3.51 -8.63
CA PRO A 60 8.35 2.42 -9.32
C PRO A 60 7.20 2.92 -10.19
N ALA A 61 6.51 3.98 -9.78
CA ALA A 61 5.53 4.69 -10.58
C ALA A 61 6.09 5.19 -11.93
N GLN A 62 5.71 4.52 -13.02
CA GLN A 62 6.19 4.81 -14.38
C GLN A 62 5.09 5.28 -15.34
N ALA A 63 3.83 4.85 -15.11
CA ALA A 63 2.72 5.17 -16.01
C ALA A 63 1.52 5.73 -15.24
N GLU A 64 0.75 6.60 -15.88
CA GLU A 64 -0.55 7.04 -15.36
C GLU A 64 -1.65 6.22 -16.04
N LEU A 65 -2.43 5.49 -15.25
CA LEU A 65 -3.63 4.77 -15.70
C LEU A 65 -4.86 5.66 -15.49
N SER A 66 -5.68 5.72 -16.53
CA SER A 66 -7.04 6.22 -16.43
C SER A 66 -7.90 5.27 -15.59
N ARG A 67 -8.99 5.81 -15.04
CA ARG A 67 -9.98 4.99 -14.34
C ARG A 67 -10.54 3.85 -15.20
N ALA A 68 -10.71 4.09 -16.50
CA ALA A 68 -11.22 3.08 -17.43
C ALA A 68 -10.23 1.93 -17.64
N GLU A 69 -8.92 2.21 -17.66
CA GLU A 69 -7.88 1.17 -17.75
C GLU A 69 -7.84 0.33 -16.47
N LEU A 70 -7.97 0.97 -15.30
CA LEU A 70 -8.03 0.28 -14.01
C LEU A 70 -9.28 -0.61 -13.88
N GLU A 71 -10.46 -0.09 -14.22
CA GLU A 71 -11.70 -0.88 -14.25
C GLU A 71 -11.63 -2.01 -15.29
N SER A 72 -10.98 -1.79 -16.44
CA SER A 72 -10.76 -2.83 -17.45
C SER A 72 -9.83 -3.94 -16.96
N ALA A 73 -8.75 -3.60 -16.24
CA ALA A 73 -7.86 -4.58 -15.63
C ALA A 73 -8.60 -5.46 -14.61
N LEU A 74 -9.40 -4.84 -13.74
CA LEU A 74 -10.22 -5.57 -12.76
C LEU A 74 -11.27 -6.46 -13.43
N THR A 75 -11.97 -5.96 -14.45
CA THR A 75 -12.98 -6.73 -15.20
C THR A 75 -12.37 -7.93 -15.92
N SER A 76 -11.11 -7.81 -16.36
CA SER A 76 -10.41 -8.90 -17.05
C SER A 76 -9.88 -9.96 -16.09
N ALA A 77 -9.56 -9.57 -14.85
CA ALA A 77 -8.92 -10.45 -13.87
C ALA A 77 -9.90 -11.10 -12.88
N LEU A 78 -10.97 -10.39 -12.50
CA LEU A 78 -11.91 -10.85 -11.49
C LEU A 78 -13.14 -11.46 -12.14
N ASP A 79 -13.26 -12.79 -12.02
CA ASP A 79 -14.42 -13.53 -12.52
C ASP A 79 -15.72 -13.01 -11.89
N GLY A 80 -16.62 -12.48 -12.74
CA GLY A 80 -17.92 -11.96 -12.30
C GLY A 80 -17.89 -10.53 -11.75
N TYR A 81 -16.75 -9.85 -11.76
CA TYR A 81 -16.74 -8.40 -11.55
C TYR A 81 -17.35 -7.70 -12.76
N HIS A 82 -18.38 -6.90 -12.48
CA HIS A 82 -18.98 -6.00 -13.44
C HIS A 82 -19.18 -4.67 -12.71
N PRO A 83 -18.88 -3.51 -13.31
CA PRO A 83 -19.11 -2.20 -12.70
C PRO A 83 -20.61 -1.85 -12.69
N THR A 84 -21.41 -2.68 -12.04
CA THR A 84 -22.88 -2.62 -11.94
C THR A 84 -23.28 -2.90 -10.49
N GLU A 85 -24.44 -2.39 -10.06
CA GLU A 85 -24.90 -2.47 -8.66
C GLU A 85 -25.04 -3.90 -8.10
N ASP A 86 -25.15 -4.92 -8.96
CA ASP A 86 -25.33 -6.32 -8.57
C ASP A 86 -24.01 -7.13 -8.50
N SER A 87 -22.84 -6.48 -8.61
CA SER A 87 -21.58 -7.20 -8.55
C SER A 87 -21.29 -7.71 -7.14
N PRO A 88 -20.81 -8.95 -6.99
CA PRO A 88 -20.40 -9.47 -5.68
C PRO A 88 -19.19 -8.74 -5.08
N VAL A 89 -18.50 -7.91 -5.88
CA VAL A 89 -17.33 -7.14 -5.49
C VAL A 89 -17.62 -5.65 -5.69
N ASP A 90 -17.61 -4.88 -4.60
CA ASP A 90 -17.73 -3.42 -4.65
C ASP A 90 -16.35 -2.79 -4.88
N VAL A 91 -16.19 -2.01 -5.95
CA VAL A 91 -14.92 -1.35 -6.28
C VAL A 91 -15.09 0.16 -6.12
N ARG A 92 -14.25 0.74 -5.25
CA ARG A 92 -14.21 2.18 -4.98
C ARG A 92 -12.87 2.73 -5.43
N VAL A 93 -12.93 3.75 -6.27
CA VAL A 93 -11.74 4.46 -6.77
C VAL A 93 -11.82 5.91 -6.29
N TRP A 94 -10.91 6.30 -5.41
CA TRP A 94 -10.99 7.58 -4.69
C TRP A 94 -10.22 8.69 -5.40
N ASP A 95 -9.18 8.32 -6.14
CA ASP A 95 -8.29 9.25 -6.82
C ASP A 95 -8.74 9.56 -8.26
N GLY A 96 -8.34 10.75 -8.73
CA GLY A 96 -8.53 11.16 -10.12
C GLY A 96 -7.38 10.77 -11.06
N ARG A 97 -6.26 10.31 -10.49
CA ARG A 97 -5.01 9.98 -11.20
C ARG A 97 -4.38 8.77 -10.54
N HIS A 98 -4.02 7.76 -11.32
CA HIS A 98 -3.48 6.50 -10.80
C HIS A 98 -2.12 6.24 -11.42
N PHE A 99 -1.10 6.13 -10.59
CA PHE A 99 0.28 5.91 -10.99
C PHE A 99 0.64 4.46 -10.74
N ALA A 100 0.92 3.74 -11.83
CA ALA A 100 1.19 2.32 -11.83
C ALA A 100 2.68 2.01 -11.83
N PRO A 101 3.11 0.94 -11.16
CA PRO A 101 4.46 0.45 -11.26
C PRO A 101 4.71 -0.19 -12.63
N ALA A 102 5.93 -0.13 -13.13
CA ALA A 102 6.34 -1.05 -14.19
C ALA A 102 6.36 -2.50 -13.64
N PRO A 103 6.03 -3.53 -14.44
CA PRO A 103 6.03 -4.92 -13.99
C PRO A 103 7.37 -5.35 -13.36
N GLU A 104 8.49 -4.93 -13.93
CA GLU A 104 9.84 -5.21 -13.40
C GLU A 104 10.14 -4.54 -12.04
N ALA A 105 9.32 -3.57 -11.63
CA ALA A 105 9.48 -2.86 -10.37
C ALA A 105 8.64 -3.43 -9.21
N LEU A 106 7.81 -4.46 -9.46
CA LEU A 106 6.94 -5.06 -8.43
C LEU A 106 7.72 -5.57 -7.21
N ASP A 107 8.87 -6.19 -7.43
CA ASP A 107 9.75 -6.66 -6.34
C ASP A 107 10.23 -5.53 -5.43
N SER A 108 10.33 -4.29 -5.95
CA SER A 108 10.69 -3.13 -5.13
C SER A 108 9.56 -2.77 -4.16
N LEU A 109 8.30 -2.96 -4.56
CA LEU A 109 7.15 -2.68 -3.70
C LEU A 109 7.08 -3.65 -2.51
N ALA A 110 7.55 -4.90 -2.69
CA ALA A 110 7.61 -5.90 -1.63
C ALA A 110 8.48 -5.49 -0.42
N THR A 111 9.34 -4.48 -0.60
CA THR A 111 10.18 -3.96 0.48
C THR A 111 9.36 -3.41 1.66
N ILE A 112 8.16 -2.85 1.42
CA ILE A 112 7.25 -2.47 2.53
C ILE A 112 6.79 -3.71 3.29
N GLY A 113 6.44 -4.79 2.59
CA GLY A 113 6.06 -6.05 3.25
C GLY A 113 7.18 -6.62 4.10
N ARG A 114 8.44 -6.57 3.64
CA ARG A 114 9.58 -7.05 4.44
C ARG A 114 9.75 -6.30 5.77
N VAL A 115 9.36 -5.03 5.81
CA VAL A 115 9.29 -4.28 7.08
C VAL A 115 8.11 -4.78 7.92
N LEU A 116 6.96 -5.02 7.30
CA LEU A 116 5.76 -5.54 7.95
C LEU A 116 5.93 -6.96 8.51
N GLU A 117 6.71 -7.85 7.88
CA GLU A 117 7.03 -9.19 8.38
C GLU A 117 7.60 -9.18 9.80
N THR A 118 8.26 -8.08 10.19
CA THR A 118 8.82 -7.92 11.54
C THR A 118 7.77 -7.53 12.59
N MET A 119 6.56 -7.14 12.15
CA MET A 119 5.47 -6.73 13.02
C MET A 119 4.63 -7.95 13.44
N PRO A 120 4.30 -8.08 14.73
CA PRO A 120 3.54 -9.22 15.19
C PRO A 120 2.06 -9.10 14.80
N TYR A 121 1.52 -10.16 14.19
CA TYR A 121 0.07 -10.31 14.04
C TYR A 121 -0.63 -10.34 15.41
N ARG A 122 -1.70 -9.54 15.54
CA ARG A 122 -2.52 -9.44 16.74
C ARG A 122 -4.00 -9.56 16.33
N PRO A 123 -4.66 -10.68 16.62
CA PRO A 123 -6.07 -10.86 16.27
C PRO A 123 -6.94 -9.68 16.76
N ALA A 124 -7.78 -9.14 15.88
CA ALA A 124 -8.73 -8.04 16.11
C ALA A 124 -8.11 -6.72 16.61
N ARG A 125 -6.80 -6.52 16.42
CA ARG A 125 -6.07 -5.33 16.91
C ARG A 125 -5.03 -4.84 15.92
N PHE A 126 -4.32 -5.79 15.30
CA PHE A 126 -3.34 -5.59 14.26
C PHE A 126 -3.30 -6.85 13.41
N ASP A 127 -4.38 -7.06 12.69
CA ASP A 127 -4.66 -8.20 11.83
C ASP A 127 -4.67 -7.80 10.35
N CYS A 128 -5.14 -8.68 9.47
CA CYS A 128 -4.92 -8.61 8.03
C CYS A 128 -5.31 -7.26 7.42
N GLU A 129 -6.41 -6.65 7.87
CA GLU A 129 -6.85 -5.34 7.40
C GLU A 129 -5.89 -4.22 7.78
N ASN A 130 -5.19 -4.35 8.92
CA ASN A 130 -4.21 -3.37 9.35
C ASN A 130 -2.91 -3.49 8.55
N PHE A 131 -2.47 -4.71 8.23
CA PHE A 131 -1.32 -4.92 7.36
C PHE A 131 -1.61 -4.42 5.93
N ALA A 132 -2.76 -4.79 5.36
CA ALA A 132 -3.16 -4.35 4.03
C ALA A 132 -3.39 -2.84 3.96
N GLY A 133 -3.99 -2.24 5.00
CA GLY A 133 -4.18 -0.80 5.10
C GLY A 133 -2.87 -0.02 5.28
N PHE A 134 -1.92 -0.58 6.03
CA PHE A 134 -0.58 -0.01 6.13
C PHE A 134 0.11 -0.01 4.77
N TYR A 135 0.13 -1.15 4.08
CA TYR A 135 0.75 -1.25 2.75
C TYR A 135 0.09 -0.28 1.74
N TRP A 136 -1.24 -0.25 1.68
CA TRP A 136 -2.03 0.66 0.85
C TRP A 136 -1.67 2.14 1.11
N SER A 137 -1.49 2.53 2.37
CA SER A 137 -1.16 3.91 2.74
C SER A 137 0.30 4.29 2.43
N PHE A 138 1.22 3.34 2.55
CA PHE A 138 2.66 3.60 2.42
C PHE A 138 3.19 3.44 0.99
N ALA A 139 2.56 2.63 0.14
CA ALA A 139 2.94 2.49 -1.27
C ALA A 139 2.97 3.84 -2.02
N PRO A 140 1.95 4.72 -1.95
CA PRO A 140 2.00 6.03 -2.61
C PRO A 140 3.00 6.99 -1.94
N LEU A 141 3.17 6.87 -0.63
CA LEU A 141 4.12 7.68 0.13
C LEU A 141 5.58 7.34 -0.23
N ILE A 142 5.94 6.06 -0.36
CA ILE A 142 7.32 5.65 -0.57
C ILE A 142 7.64 5.58 -2.07
N PHE A 143 6.76 4.95 -2.84
CA PHE A 143 7.01 4.61 -4.25
C PHE A 143 6.27 5.50 -5.25
N GLY A 144 5.34 6.34 -4.78
CA GLY A 144 4.48 7.14 -5.66
C GLY A 144 3.45 6.29 -6.41
N VAL A 145 3.24 5.04 -6.00
CA VAL A 145 2.30 4.11 -6.62
C VAL A 145 0.98 4.11 -5.84
N ASN A 146 -0.11 4.51 -6.48
CA ASN A 146 -1.47 4.45 -5.92
C ASN A 146 -2.42 3.57 -6.73
N THR A 147 -1.91 2.74 -7.65
CA THR A 147 -2.65 1.59 -8.20
C THR A 147 -2.55 0.35 -7.29
N VAL A 148 -2.34 0.57 -6.00
CA VAL A 148 -2.47 -0.45 -4.96
C VAL A 148 -3.87 -0.33 -4.39
N ALA A 149 -4.60 -1.42 -4.35
CA ALA A 149 -5.88 -1.49 -3.66
C ALA A 149 -5.75 -2.16 -2.30
N LEU A 150 -6.58 -1.72 -1.36
CA LEU A 150 -6.96 -2.50 -0.19
C LEU A 150 -8.12 -3.42 -0.57
N VAL A 151 -7.96 -4.73 -0.35
CA VAL A 151 -9.02 -5.72 -0.54
C VAL A 151 -9.51 -6.23 0.80
N ASN A 152 -10.82 -6.19 0.99
CA ASN A 152 -11.52 -6.88 2.08
C ASN A 152 -12.30 -8.05 1.46
N ASP A 153 -11.70 -9.24 1.41
CA ASP A 153 -12.32 -10.45 0.87
C ASP A 153 -13.16 -11.13 1.95
N THR A 154 -14.45 -10.82 1.95
CA THR A 154 -15.43 -11.41 2.87
C THR A 154 -15.68 -12.89 2.62
N SER A 155 -15.40 -13.40 1.42
CA SER A 155 -15.53 -14.82 1.09
C SER A 155 -14.40 -15.66 1.70
N ALA A 156 -13.20 -15.08 1.78
CA ALA A 156 -12.03 -15.69 2.41
C ALA A 156 -11.91 -15.36 3.91
N GLY A 157 -12.61 -14.31 4.38
CA GLY A 157 -12.44 -13.77 5.73
C GLY A 157 -11.05 -13.15 5.93
N HIS A 158 -10.52 -12.51 4.88
CA HIS A 158 -9.14 -12.05 4.81
C HIS A 158 -9.02 -10.68 4.13
N ALA A 159 -7.90 -9.98 4.37
CA ALA A 159 -7.60 -8.71 3.74
C ALA A 159 -6.17 -8.69 3.22
N TYR A 160 -5.99 -8.18 2.01
CA TYR A 160 -4.74 -8.19 1.26
C TYR A 160 -4.73 -7.03 0.26
N ASN A 161 -3.73 -6.97 -0.62
CA ASN A 161 -3.63 -5.92 -1.63
C ASN A 161 -3.71 -6.48 -3.04
N LEU A 162 -4.30 -5.69 -3.95
CA LEU A 162 -4.13 -5.88 -5.40
C LEU A 162 -3.26 -4.75 -5.93
N ILE A 163 -2.38 -5.06 -6.87
CA ILE A 163 -1.55 -4.06 -7.55
C ILE A 163 -1.87 -4.14 -9.04
N VAL A 164 -2.26 -3.01 -9.63
CA VAL A 164 -2.40 -2.89 -11.09
C VAL A 164 -1.11 -2.30 -11.64
N ASP A 165 -0.39 -3.06 -12.47
CA ASP A 165 0.83 -2.58 -13.12
C ASP A 165 0.54 -1.70 -14.35
N ALA A 166 1.60 -1.10 -14.92
CA ALA A 166 1.52 -0.23 -16.08
C ALA A 166 1.03 -0.91 -17.36
N GLU A 167 1.03 -2.24 -17.42
CA GLU A 167 0.54 -3.06 -18.53
C GLU A 167 -0.91 -3.54 -18.30
N GLY A 168 -1.51 -3.19 -17.16
CA GLY A 168 -2.84 -3.63 -16.75
C GLY A 168 -2.87 -5.03 -16.12
N GLY A 169 -1.71 -5.59 -15.76
CA GLY A 169 -1.59 -6.82 -14.99
C GLY A 169 -2.06 -6.61 -13.55
N ILE A 170 -2.77 -7.61 -13.01
CA ILE A 170 -3.25 -7.62 -11.62
C ILE A 170 -2.40 -8.61 -10.83
N HIS A 171 -1.85 -8.13 -9.71
CA HIS A 171 -1.00 -8.92 -8.82
C HIS A 171 -1.61 -8.95 -7.43
N VAL A 172 -1.81 -10.15 -6.87
CA VAL A 172 -2.22 -10.31 -5.47
C VAL A 172 -0.98 -10.20 -4.61
N TYR A 173 -1.08 -9.44 -3.53
CA TYR A 173 0.03 -9.25 -2.61
C TYR A 173 -0.41 -9.46 -1.16
N GLU A 174 0.27 -10.38 -0.47
CA GLU A 174 0.11 -10.64 0.96
C GLU A 174 1.16 -9.83 1.75
N PRO A 175 0.76 -8.72 2.39
CA PRO A 175 1.69 -7.82 3.05
C PRO A 175 2.31 -8.37 4.34
N GLN A 176 1.74 -9.41 4.96
CA GLN A 176 2.29 -10.00 6.19
C GLN A 176 3.56 -10.81 5.93
N ASP A 177 3.61 -11.51 4.80
CA ASP A 177 4.71 -12.41 4.42
C ASP A 177 5.49 -11.89 3.20
N ALA A 178 5.18 -10.67 2.74
CA ALA A 178 5.79 -10.02 1.57
C ALA A 178 5.82 -10.86 0.29
N VAL A 179 4.77 -11.66 0.05
CA VAL A 179 4.67 -12.55 -1.11
C VAL A 179 3.66 -12.05 -2.13
N PHE A 180 4.00 -12.24 -3.41
CA PHE A 180 3.06 -12.14 -4.51
C PHE A 180 2.41 -13.49 -4.76
N LEU A 181 1.11 -13.47 -5.02
CA LEU A 181 0.26 -14.63 -5.25
C LEU A 181 -0.54 -14.43 -6.54
N GLU A 182 -1.08 -15.52 -7.06
CA GLU A 182 -2.04 -15.48 -8.16
C GLU A 182 -3.48 -15.44 -7.64
N LEU A 183 -4.39 -14.82 -8.41
CA LEU A 183 -5.82 -14.89 -8.10
C LEU A 183 -6.30 -16.35 -8.11
N GLY A 184 -7.03 -16.73 -7.06
CA GLY A 184 -7.51 -18.09 -6.84
C GLY A 184 -6.48 -19.03 -6.19
N GLU A 185 -5.25 -18.58 -5.93
CA GLU A 185 -4.26 -19.36 -5.20
C GLU A 185 -4.67 -19.56 -3.73
N THR A 186 -4.29 -20.71 -3.15
CA THR A 186 -4.43 -20.97 -1.71
C THR A 186 -3.06 -20.85 -1.03
N TYR A 187 -2.96 -19.96 -0.05
CA TYR A 187 -1.75 -19.73 0.74
C TYR A 187 -2.13 -19.56 2.23
N ASN A 188 -1.42 -20.25 3.13
CA ASN A 188 -1.71 -20.28 4.58
C ASN A 188 -3.20 -20.56 4.93
N ASP A 189 -3.78 -21.57 4.28
CA ASP A 189 -5.19 -21.99 4.43
C ASP A 189 -6.25 -20.94 4.00
N VAL A 190 -5.83 -19.90 3.26
CA VAL A 190 -6.70 -18.86 2.70
C VAL A 190 -6.66 -18.91 1.18
N THR A 191 -7.82 -18.82 0.52
CA THR A 191 -7.93 -18.75 -0.95
C THR A 191 -8.18 -17.32 -1.41
N TYR A 192 -7.29 -16.79 -2.24
CA TYR A 192 -7.27 -15.39 -2.70
C TYR A 192 -8.11 -15.22 -3.97
N SER A 193 -9.40 -15.51 -3.88
CA SER A 193 -10.31 -15.49 -5.04
C SER A 193 -11.12 -14.21 -5.21
N LEU A 194 -11.30 -13.42 -4.14
CA LEU A 194 -12.20 -12.26 -4.13
C LEU A 194 -13.61 -12.59 -4.66
N ALA A 195 -14.20 -13.70 -4.22
CA ALA A 195 -15.53 -14.07 -4.69
C ALA A 195 -16.61 -13.11 -4.17
N HIS A 196 -16.40 -12.53 -2.97
CA HIS A 196 -17.24 -11.47 -2.39
C HIS A 196 -16.39 -10.50 -1.58
N GLY A 197 -16.56 -9.18 -1.77
CA GLY A 197 -15.83 -8.23 -0.95
C GLY A 197 -15.83 -6.79 -1.44
N GLU A 198 -14.88 -6.03 -0.93
CA GLU A 198 -14.63 -4.64 -1.32
C GLU A 198 -13.19 -4.47 -1.81
N VAL A 199 -13.00 -3.66 -2.84
CA VAL A 199 -11.68 -3.23 -3.36
C VAL A 199 -11.65 -1.71 -3.33
N THR A 200 -10.65 -1.13 -2.67
CA THR A 200 -10.50 0.33 -2.58
C THR A 200 -9.15 0.77 -3.10
N PHE A 201 -9.15 1.58 -4.15
CA PHE A 201 -7.99 2.31 -4.68
C PHE A 201 -7.95 3.73 -4.12
#